data_AF-A0A1V6JF88-F1
#
_entry.id   AF-A0A1V6JF88-F1
#
_cell.length_a   1.000
_cell.length_b   1.000
_cell.length_c   1.000
_cell.angle_alpha   90.00
_cell.angle_beta   90.00
_cell.angle_gamma   90.00
#
_symmetry.space_group_name_H-M   'P 1'
#
loop_
_entity.id
_entity.type
_entity.pdbx_description
1 polymer ?
#
loop_
_entity_poly.entity_id
_entity_poly.type
_entity_poly.pdbx_seq_one_letter_code
_entity_poly.pdbx_strand_id
1 'polypeptide(L)' 'MHDKKFLAHLHPSNDSMLVFDKAYNYYLQFATWTEEGVNFVCRLKDNAKIQLQEVLFEKAFSKEEW' A
#
# COMPACT_ATOMS: atom_id res chain seq x y z
N MET A 1 -2.88 -20.82 -10.99
CA MET A 1 -1.95 -20.09 -10.10
C MET A 1 -2.79 -19.07 -9.34
N HIS A 2 -2.76 -19.05 -8.01
CA HIS A 2 -3.53 -18.05 -7.25
C HIS A 2 -2.67 -16.81 -7.05
N ASP A 3 -3.25 -15.62 -7.20
CA ASP A 3 -2.58 -14.33 -7.06
C ASP A 3 -1.85 -14.20 -5.72
N LYS A 4 -2.41 -14.78 -4.65
CA LYS A 4 -1.76 -14.87 -3.32
C LYS A 4 -0.41 -15.60 -3.37
N LYS A 5 -0.30 -16.68 -4.15
CA LYS A 5 0.97 -17.40 -4.31
C LYS A 5 1.93 -16.63 -5.19
N PHE A 6 1.46 -15.90 -6.20
CA PHE A 6 2.32 -15.08 -7.04
C PHE A 6 2.98 -13.94 -6.25
N LEU A 7 2.18 -13.17 -5.49
CA LEU A 7 2.64 -12.00 -4.75
C LEU A 7 3.68 -12.35 -3.68
N ALA A 8 3.54 -13.51 -3.03
CA ALA A 8 4.47 -13.98 -2.00
C ALA A 8 5.87 -14.31 -2.53
N HIS A 9 6.05 -14.49 -3.85
CA HIS A 9 7.38 -14.73 -4.45
C HIS A 9 7.97 -13.46 -5.07
N LEU A 10 7.27 -12.33 -4.99
CA LEU A 10 7.76 -11.07 -5.49
C LEU A 10 8.63 -10.42 -4.41
N HIS A 11 9.91 -10.22 -4.70
CA HIS A 11 10.86 -9.53 -3.83
C HIS A 11 11.28 -8.20 -4.48
N PRO A 12 10.42 -7.16 -4.40
CA PRO A 12 10.74 -5.83 -4.92
C PRO A 12 11.88 -5.19 -4.13
N SER A 13 12.67 -4.34 -4.77
CA SER A 13 13.66 -3.51 -4.10
C SER A 13 12.97 -2.33 -3.38
N ASN A 14 13.58 -1.82 -2.30
CA ASN A 14 12.97 -0.76 -1.46
C ASN A 14 12.61 0.53 -2.23
N ASP A 15 13.29 0.82 -3.35
CA ASP A 15 13.02 2.00 -4.19
C ASP A 15 12.12 1.72 -5.40
N SER A 16 11.55 0.51 -5.49
CA SER A 16 10.67 0.16 -6.61
C SER A 16 9.22 0.55 -6.33
N MET A 17 8.51 0.94 -7.39
CA MET A 17 7.09 1.28 -7.36
C MET A 17 6.31 0.18 -8.08
N LEU A 18 5.57 -0.62 -7.32
CA LEU A 18 4.76 -1.70 -7.87
C LEU A 18 3.38 -1.19 -8.29
N VAL A 19 2.86 -1.68 -9.42
CA VAL A 19 1.52 -1.31 -9.91
C VAL A 19 0.69 -2.57 -10.11
N PHE A 20 -0.41 -2.68 -9.36
CA PHE A 20 -1.29 -3.84 -9.35
C PHE A 20 -2.70 -3.50 -9.85
N ASP A 21 -3.24 -4.37 -10.70
CA ASP A 21 -4.67 -4.34 -11.02
C ASP A 21 -5.51 -4.95 -9.87
N LYS A 22 -6.81 -4.61 -9.83
CA LYS A 22 -7.79 -4.97 -8.79
C LYS A 22 -7.87 -6.47 -8.48
N ALA A 23 -7.62 -7.33 -9.46
CA ALA A 23 -7.58 -8.79 -9.26
C ALA A 23 -6.50 -9.22 -8.25
N TYR A 24 -5.38 -8.48 -8.20
CA TYR A 24 -4.22 -8.76 -7.37
C TYR A 24 -4.28 -8.10 -5.97
N ASN A 25 -5.41 -7.48 -5.59
CA ASN A 25 -5.53 -6.88 -4.27
C ASN A 25 -5.55 -7.94 -3.16
N TYR A 26 -4.39 -8.10 -2.51
CA TYR A 26 -4.21 -8.89 -1.32
C TYR A 26 -3.65 -8.02 -0.18
N TYR A 27 -4.55 -7.38 0.56
CA TYR A 27 -4.23 -6.37 1.57
C TYR A 27 -3.25 -6.84 2.66
N LEU A 28 -3.22 -8.14 2.99
CA LEU A 28 -2.25 -8.67 3.95
C LEU A 28 -0.80 -8.55 3.44
N GLN A 29 -0.56 -8.84 2.16
CA GLN A 29 0.77 -8.65 1.57
C GLN A 29 1.14 -7.17 1.48
N PHE A 30 0.14 -6.32 1.17
CA PHE A 30 0.35 -4.87 1.12
C PHE A 30 0.73 -4.30 2.48
N ALA A 31 0.18 -4.82 3.59
CA ALA A 31 0.58 -4.44 4.93
C ALA A 31 2.06 -4.77 5.19
N THR A 32 2.50 -5.99 4.85
CA THR A 32 3.91 -6.41 4.96
C THR A 32 4.83 -5.50 4.13
N TRP A 33 4.45 -5.18 2.90
CA TRP A 33 5.24 -4.30 2.05
C TRP A 33 5.34 -2.87 2.59
N THR A 34 4.28 -2.33 3.18
CA THR A 34 4.33 -1.04 3.87
C THR A 34 5.33 -1.07 5.03
N GLU A 35 5.38 -2.15 5.81
CA GLU A 35 6.36 -2.32 6.90
C GLU A 35 7.81 -2.46 6.38
N GLU A 36 7.98 -3.06 5.20
CA GLU A 36 9.28 -3.24 4.53
C GLU A 36 9.74 -1.98 3.75
N GLY A 37 8.92 -0.93 3.67
CA GLY A 37 9.23 0.30 2.94
C GLY A 37 9.07 0.19 1.42
N VAL A 38 8.33 -0.81 0.93
CA VAL A 38 8.06 -1.02 -0.49
C VAL A 38 6.88 -0.17 -0.92
N ASN A 39 7.05 0.61 -2.00
CA ASN A 39 6.00 1.47 -2.53
C ASN A 39 5.13 0.74 -3.57
N PHE A 40 3.81 0.98 -3.54
CA PHE A 40 2.88 0.39 -4.49
C PHE A 40 1.65 1.26 -4.77
N VAL A 41 1.05 1.03 -5.94
CA VAL A 41 -0.24 1.58 -6.38
C VAL A 41 -1.14 0.41 -6.76
N CYS A 42 -2.40 0.44 -6.31
CA CYS A 42 -3.39 -0.56 -6.70
C CYS A 42 -4.77 0.05 -6.95
N ARG A 43 -5.54 -0.58 -7.84
CA ARG A 43 -6.97 -0.23 -8.01
C ARG A 43 -7.78 -0.84 -6.87
N LEU A 44 -8.48 -0.01 -6.09
CA LEU A 44 -9.31 -0.50 -4.97
C LEU A 44 -10.43 -1.44 -5.44
N LYS A 45 -10.79 -2.40 -4.58
CA LYS A 45 -11.96 -3.24 -4.81
C LYS A 45 -13.23 -2.45 -4.46
N ASP A 46 -14.32 -2.69 -5.19
CA ASP A 46 -15.59 -1.99 -4.93
C ASP A 46 -16.16 -2.36 -3.55
N ASN A 47 -15.81 -3.54 -3.04
CA ASN A 47 -16.19 -4.03 -1.72
C ASN A 47 -15.07 -3.87 -0.67
N ALA A 48 -14.07 -3.01 -0.91
CA ALA A 48 -13.03 -2.73 0.06
C ALA A 48 -13.66 -2.15 1.33
N LYS A 49 -13.34 -2.75 2.49
CA LYS A 49 -13.73 -2.18 3.79
C LYS A 49 -12.79 -1.03 4.09
N ILE A 50 -13.36 0.13 4.35
CA ILE A 50 -12.63 1.35 4.68
C ILE A 50 -13.02 1.72 6.10
N GLN A 51 -12.02 2.01 6.93
CA GLN A 51 -12.21 2.63 8.23
C GLN A 51 -11.50 3.97 8.18
N LEU A 52 -12.21 5.03 8.52
CA LEU A 52 -11.58 6.34 8.70
C LEU A 52 -10.75 6.25 9.98
N GLN A 53 -9.43 6.41 9.85
CA GLN A 53 -8.58 6.59 11.00
C GLN A 53 -8.78 8.00 11.53
N GLU A 54 -9.13 8.12 12.81
CA GLU A 54 -9.20 9.41 13.47
C GLU A 54 -7.79 10.00 13.58
N VAL A 55 -7.59 11.16 12.97
CA VAL A 55 -6.32 11.88 13.04
C VAL A 55 -6.37 12.73 14.30
N LEU A 56 -5.64 12.29 15.33
CA LEU A 56 -5.60 12.98 16.63
C LEU A 56 -4.77 14.27 16.59
N PHE A 57 -3.85 14.39 15.63
CA PHE A 57 -3.00 15.55 15.44
C PHE A 57 -2.56 15.66 13.98
N GLU A 58 -2.76 16.84 13.40
CA GLU A 58 -2.27 17.21 12.08
C GLU A 58 -1.49 18.53 12.22
N LYS A 59 -0.24 18.56 11.76
CA LYS A 59 0.56 19.78 11.68
C LYS A 59 0.78 20.11 10.20
N ALA A 60 0.15 21.18 9.74
CA ALA A 60 0.50 21.78 8.46
C ALA A 60 1.85 22.52 8.62
N PHE A 61 2.84 22.18 7.82
CA PHE A 61 4.10 22.90 7.77
C PHE A 61 3.90 24.27 7.10
N SER A 62 4.42 25.34 7.70
CA SER A 62 4.44 26.65 7.05
C SER A 62 5.52 26.69 5.96
N LYS A 63 5.42 27.64 5.04
CA LYS A 63 6.42 27.85 3.98
C LYS A 63 7.84 28.10 4.52
N GLU A 64 7.98 28.49 5.79
CA GLU A 64 9.28 28.73 6.41
C GLU A 64 9.94 27.44 6.97
N GLU A 65 9.21 26.33 7.03
CA GLU A 65 9.69 25.03 7.55
C GLU A 65 10.08 24.02 6.45
N TRP A 66 10.10 24.45 5.18
CA TRP A 66 10.55 23.65 4.01
C TRP A 66 12.03 23.83 3.70
#